data_AF-A0A0E3S8H0-F1
#
_entry.id   AF-A0A0E3S8H0-F1
#
_cell.length_a   1.000
_cell.length_b   1.000
_cell.length_c   1.000
_cell.angle_alpha   90.00
_cell.angle_beta   90.00
_cell.angle_gamma   90.00
#
_symmetry.space_group_name_H-M   'P 1'
#
loop_
_entity.id
_entity.type
_entity.pdbx_description
1 polymer ?
#
loop_
_entity_poly.entity_id
_entity_poly.type
_entity_poly.pdbx_seq_one_letter_code
_entity_poly.pdbx_strand_id
1 'polypeptide(L)'
;MTNTLTGNNLSNNTEGLRLTDSSLNTIFENEFDNSININESLNENFNQNSSGEAGLSNNWNRATEVCYLYNGGIYKSRFGNFYSDYEGSDSEGRGIGDLPYGSDSSPLIARLASYLFIYRKLPFPEVHG
;
A
#
# COMPACT_ATOMS: atom_id res chain seq x y z
N MET A 1 14.41 -13.83 3.31
CA MET A 1 14.76 -12.48 3.81
C MET A 1 13.60 -11.57 3.47
N THR A 2 13.23 -10.64 4.35
CA THR A 2 12.12 -9.71 4.13
C THR A 2 12.69 -8.32 3.87
N ASN A 3 12.28 -7.67 2.79
CA ASN A 3 12.62 -6.27 2.54
C ASN A 3 11.39 -5.38 2.73
N THR A 4 11.62 -4.10 2.99
CA THR A 4 10.56 -3.10 3.09
C THR A 4 10.80 -1.98 2.09
N LEU A 5 9.80 -1.69 1.26
CA LEU A 5 9.77 -0.57 0.34
C LEU A 5 8.58 0.32 0.71
N THR A 6 8.85 1.51 1.23
CA THR A 6 7.79 2.43 1.66
C THR A 6 8.20 3.88 1.52
N GLY A 7 7.24 4.76 1.20
CA GLY A 7 7.46 6.20 1.06
C GLY A 7 8.23 6.62 -0.20
N ASN A 8 8.23 5.80 -1.26
CA ASN A 8 8.96 6.09 -2.49
C ASN A 8 8.04 6.65 -3.58
N ASN A 9 8.56 7.56 -4.39
CA ASN A 9 7.94 7.99 -5.65
C ASN A 9 8.71 7.35 -6.81
N LEU A 10 8.09 6.38 -7.47
CA LEU A 10 8.64 5.68 -8.62
C LEU A 10 7.88 6.17 -9.85
N SER A 11 8.47 7.06 -10.62
CA SER A 11 7.81 7.69 -11.77
C SER A 11 8.72 7.83 -12.99
N ASN A 12 8.10 7.88 -14.17
CA ASN A 12 8.77 8.04 -15.48
C ASN A 12 9.75 6.91 -15.85
N ASN A 13 9.48 5.69 -15.40
CA ASN A 13 10.22 4.50 -15.82
C ASN A 13 9.35 3.60 -16.71
N THR A 14 10.00 2.68 -17.43
CA THR A 14 9.28 1.59 -18.11
C THR A 14 8.58 0.70 -17.08
N GLU A 15 9.27 0.38 -15.98
CA GLU A 15 8.74 -0.41 -14.87
C GLU A 15 9.02 0.31 -13.55
N GLY A 16 8.00 0.42 -12.70
CA GLY A 16 8.14 1.00 -11.36
C GLY A 16 8.86 0.06 -10.41
N LEU A 17 8.31 -1.15 -10.22
CA LEU A 17 8.92 -2.18 -9.39
C LEU A 17 8.88 -3.53 -10.10
N ARG A 18 10.05 -4.16 -10.23
CA ARG A 18 10.19 -5.56 -10.66
C ARG A 18 10.50 -6.46 -9.47
N LEU A 19 9.69 -7.50 -9.29
CA LEU A 19 9.95 -8.57 -8.31
C LEU A 19 10.16 -9.87 -9.08
N THR A 20 11.32 -10.49 -8.90
CA THR A 20 11.69 -11.75 -9.54
C THR A 20 12.01 -12.76 -8.46
N ASP A 21 11.23 -13.84 -8.38
CA ASP A 21 11.36 -14.90 -7.37
C ASP A 21 11.50 -14.34 -5.94
N SER A 22 10.75 -13.28 -5.67
CA SER A 22 10.84 -12.48 -4.45
C SER A 22 9.52 -12.50 -3.70
N SER A 23 9.58 -12.93 -2.44
CA SER A 23 8.41 -13.10 -1.57
C SER A 23 8.67 -12.52 -0.17
N LEU A 24 7.60 -12.39 0.62
CA LEU A 24 7.65 -11.87 2.00
C LEU A 24 8.20 -10.45 2.13
N ASN A 25 8.18 -9.66 1.04
CA ASN A 25 8.47 -8.23 1.13
C ASN A 25 7.26 -7.46 1.68
N THR A 26 7.49 -6.25 2.15
CA THR A 26 6.45 -5.33 2.62
C THR A 26 6.52 -4.04 1.81
N ILE A 27 5.48 -3.75 1.05
CA ILE A 27 5.46 -2.70 0.03
C ILE A 27 4.18 -1.87 0.20
N PHE A 28 4.27 -0.69 0.80
CA PHE A 28 3.11 0.18 1.05
C PHE A 28 3.53 1.65 1.09
N GLU A 29 2.59 2.58 0.93
CA GLU A 29 2.83 4.03 0.91
C GLU A 29 3.84 4.45 -0.19
N ASN A 30 3.88 3.76 -1.32
CA ASN A 30 4.62 4.19 -2.50
C ASN A 30 3.68 4.79 -3.55
N GLU A 31 4.22 5.66 -4.40
CA GLU A 31 3.53 6.23 -5.56
C GLU A 31 4.15 5.68 -6.84
N PHE A 32 3.38 4.89 -7.59
CA PHE A 32 3.77 4.32 -8.87
C PHE A 32 3.13 5.11 -10.01
N ASP A 33 3.97 5.69 -10.88
CA ASP A 33 3.55 6.46 -12.05
C ASP A 33 4.45 6.13 -13.25
N ASN A 34 4.30 4.91 -13.77
CA ASN A 34 5.16 4.31 -14.79
C ASN A 34 4.33 3.67 -15.90
N SER A 35 4.98 3.28 -17.01
CA SER A 35 4.28 2.53 -18.08
C SER A 35 3.76 1.18 -17.60
N ILE A 36 4.52 0.52 -16.72
CA ILE A 36 4.12 -0.66 -15.97
C ILE A 36 4.41 -0.35 -14.51
N ASN A 37 3.38 -0.23 -13.68
CA ASN A 37 3.60 0.11 -12.28
C ASN A 37 4.29 -1.02 -11.53
N ILE A 38 3.79 -2.26 -11.67
CA ILE A 38 4.33 -3.46 -11.02
C ILE A 38 4.57 -4.56 -12.05
N ASN A 39 5.77 -5.16 -12.05
CA ASN A 39 6.12 -6.35 -12.81
C ASN A 39 6.53 -7.48 -11.87
N GLU A 40 5.58 -8.36 -11.54
CA GLU A 40 5.84 -9.56 -10.75
C GLU A 40 6.04 -10.79 -11.64
N SER A 41 7.24 -11.38 -11.56
CA SER A 41 7.55 -12.67 -12.16
C SER A 41 7.85 -13.66 -11.04
N LEU A 42 6.85 -14.47 -10.68
CA LEU A 42 7.03 -15.60 -9.77
C LEU A 42 7.27 -16.86 -10.62
N ASN A 43 8.39 -17.55 -10.40
CA ASN A 43 8.58 -18.90 -10.90
C ASN A 43 7.47 -19.81 -10.35
N GLU A 44 6.88 -20.63 -11.21
CA GLU A 44 5.76 -21.52 -10.91
C GLU A 44 6.05 -22.46 -9.71
N ASN A 45 7.33 -22.76 -9.46
CA ASN A 45 7.79 -23.57 -8.33
C ASN A 45 7.72 -22.86 -6.96
N PHE A 46 7.57 -21.53 -6.91
CA PHE A 46 7.38 -20.77 -5.66
C PHE A 46 5.92 -20.75 -5.19
N ASN A 47 4.97 -21.03 -6.08
CA ASN A 47 3.53 -21.02 -5.79
C ASN A 47 3.02 -22.36 -5.23
N GLN A 48 3.85 -23.40 -5.23
CA GLN A 48 3.51 -24.73 -4.75
C GLN A 48 4.59 -25.19 -3.75
N ASN A 49 4.41 -24.81 -2.48
CA ASN A 49 5.03 -25.60 -1.42
C ASN A 49 4.44 -27.02 -1.51
N SER A 50 5.29 -28.06 -1.49
CA SER A 50 4.89 -29.47 -1.53
C SER A 50 3.92 -29.92 -0.41
N SER A 51 3.61 -29.04 0.55
CA SER A 51 2.63 -29.23 1.62
C SER A 51 1.26 -28.55 1.38
N GLY A 52 1.00 -27.95 0.21
CA GLY A 52 -0.30 -27.35 -0.11
C GLY A 52 -0.60 -26.03 0.61
N GLU A 53 0.42 -25.37 1.17
CA GLU A 53 0.28 -24.01 1.70
C GLU A 53 0.31 -22.98 0.57
N ALA A 54 -0.51 -21.93 0.68
CA ALA A 54 -0.48 -20.80 -0.25
C ALA A 54 0.95 -20.25 -0.34
N GLY A 55 1.45 -20.11 -1.57
CA GLY A 55 2.83 -19.65 -1.83
C GLY A 55 3.19 -18.37 -1.07
N LEU A 56 4.48 -18.21 -0.79
CA LEU A 56 4.98 -17.05 -0.06
C LEU A 56 4.68 -15.77 -0.87
N SER A 57 3.81 -14.92 -0.34
CA SER A 57 3.33 -13.71 -1.03
C SER A 57 3.99 -12.45 -0.46
N ASN A 58 4.02 -11.38 -1.25
CA ASN A 58 4.41 -10.04 -0.76
C ASN A 58 3.22 -9.37 -0.05
N ASN A 59 3.52 -8.52 0.93
CA ASN A 59 2.52 -7.74 1.66
C ASN A 59 2.43 -6.34 1.06
N TRP A 60 1.31 -6.05 0.41
CA TRP A 60 1.12 -4.80 -0.35
C TRP A 60 0.43 -3.68 0.44
N ASN A 61 0.12 -3.92 1.71
CA ASN A 61 -0.48 -2.94 2.60
C ASN A 61 0.15 -3.01 3.99
N ARG A 62 -0.02 -1.94 4.75
CA ARG A 62 0.36 -1.89 6.17
C ARG A 62 -0.18 -3.11 6.92
N ALA A 63 0.60 -3.66 7.83
CA ALA A 63 0.14 -4.72 8.73
C ALA A 63 -0.97 -4.25 9.69
N THR A 64 -0.98 -2.96 10.04
CA THR A 64 -1.93 -2.36 10.98
C THR A 64 -2.60 -1.13 10.39
N GLU A 65 -3.84 -0.90 10.79
CA GLU A 65 -4.57 0.31 10.42
C GLU A 65 -3.93 1.58 10.99
N VAL A 66 -4.12 2.69 10.28
CA VAL A 66 -3.79 4.05 10.71
C VAL A 66 -5.01 4.94 10.63
N CYS A 67 -5.09 5.92 11.53
CA CYS A 67 -6.08 7.00 11.44
C CYS A 67 -5.51 8.15 10.59
N TYR A 68 -6.34 8.75 9.75
CA TYR A 68 -5.93 9.80 8.83
C TYR A 68 -7.08 10.76 8.51
N LEU A 69 -6.73 11.96 8.06
CA LEU A 69 -7.65 12.93 7.45
C LEU A 69 -7.54 12.82 5.93
N TYR A 70 -8.68 12.73 5.25
CA TYR A 70 -8.80 12.75 3.78
C TYR A 70 -10.07 13.50 3.40
N ASN A 71 -9.99 14.46 2.47
CA ASN A 71 -11.13 15.31 2.05
C ASN A 71 -11.98 15.87 3.22
N GLY A 72 -11.34 16.22 4.34
CA GLY A 72 -12.00 16.76 5.53
C GLY A 72 -12.66 15.72 6.45
N GLY A 73 -12.73 14.45 6.06
CA GLY A 73 -13.20 13.34 6.90
C GLY A 73 -12.06 12.62 7.62
N ILE A 74 -12.35 12.09 8.82
CA ILE A 74 -11.42 11.25 9.59
C ILE A 74 -11.78 9.79 9.37
N TYR A 75 -10.81 9.00 8.93
CA TYR A 75 -11.00 7.59 8.59
C TYR A 75 -9.91 6.73 9.22
N LYS A 76 -10.10 5.41 9.13
CA LYS A 76 -9.16 4.40 9.61
C LYS A 76 -9.09 3.25 8.62
N SER A 77 -7.88 2.88 8.17
CA SER A 77 -7.68 1.79 7.22
C SER A 77 -6.21 1.34 7.20
N ARG A 78 -5.94 0.22 6.51
CA ARG A 78 -4.58 -0.25 6.16
C ARG A 78 -4.19 0.37 4.82
N PHE A 79 -3.11 1.13 4.77
CA PHE A 79 -2.69 1.78 3.51
C PHE A 79 -1.94 0.82 2.61
N GLY A 80 -2.33 0.78 1.34
CA GLY A 80 -1.56 0.21 0.25
C GLY A 80 -0.71 1.27 -0.46
N ASN A 81 -0.67 1.22 -1.79
CA ASN A 81 0.10 2.11 -2.65
C ASN A 81 -0.81 2.91 -3.58
N PHE A 82 -0.28 3.99 -4.14
CA PHE A 82 -0.91 4.71 -5.24
C PHE A 82 -0.39 4.17 -6.58
N TYR A 83 -1.28 4.00 -7.56
CA TYR A 83 -0.94 3.57 -8.92
C TYR A 83 -1.60 4.52 -9.92
N SER A 84 -0.84 5.03 -10.87
CA SER A 84 -1.32 6.00 -11.87
C SER A 84 -2.41 5.47 -12.80
N ASP A 85 -2.49 4.14 -12.95
CA ASP A 85 -3.46 3.40 -13.78
C ASP A 85 -4.57 2.74 -12.95
N TYR A 86 -4.67 3.03 -11.65
CA TYR A 86 -5.76 2.52 -10.83
C TYR A 86 -7.07 3.28 -11.13
N GLU A 87 -8.06 2.55 -11.67
CA GLU A 87 -9.37 3.09 -12.05
C GLU A 87 -10.51 2.66 -11.10
N GLY A 88 -10.18 2.05 -9.95
CA GLY A 88 -11.20 1.59 -9.00
C GLY A 88 -11.92 2.75 -8.29
N SER A 89 -13.18 2.52 -7.92
CA SER A 89 -14.02 3.50 -7.22
C SER A 89 -13.68 3.61 -5.73
N ASP A 90 -14.14 4.70 -5.11
CA ASP A 90 -14.19 4.86 -3.65
C ASP A 90 -15.59 5.36 -3.27
N SER A 91 -16.51 4.40 -3.16
CA SER A 91 -17.94 4.63 -2.92
C SER A 91 -18.23 5.24 -1.54
N GLU A 92 -17.33 5.02 -0.56
CA GLU A 92 -17.44 5.58 0.79
C GLU A 92 -16.73 6.93 0.95
N GLY A 93 -15.97 7.38 -0.06
CA GLY A 93 -15.24 8.65 -0.05
C GLY A 93 -14.12 8.70 1.00
N ARG A 94 -13.60 7.54 1.42
CA ARG A 94 -12.58 7.42 2.47
C ARG A 94 -11.15 7.50 1.93
N GLY A 95 -10.98 7.59 0.62
CA GLY A 95 -9.69 7.66 -0.07
C GLY A 95 -9.02 6.31 -0.26
N ILE A 96 -9.71 5.20 -0.04
CA ILE A 96 -9.19 3.84 -0.27
C ILE A 96 -10.10 3.16 -1.26
N GLY A 97 -9.50 2.64 -2.34
CA GLY A 97 -10.24 2.00 -3.41
C GLY A 97 -11.04 0.77 -2.97
N ASP A 98 -12.21 0.58 -3.59
CA ASP A 98 -13.14 -0.51 -3.33
C ASP A 98 -12.66 -1.85 -3.92
N LEU A 99 -11.85 -1.78 -4.98
CA LEU A 99 -11.29 -2.94 -5.67
C LEU A 99 -9.76 -3.03 -5.46
N PRO A 100 -9.20 -4.24 -5.39
CA PRO A 100 -7.75 -4.41 -5.29
C PRO A 100 -7.04 -4.00 -6.60
N TYR A 101 -5.77 -3.60 -6.48
CA TYR A 101 -4.84 -3.53 -7.60
C TYR A 101 -3.85 -4.70 -7.48
N GLY A 102 -4.06 -5.76 -8.26
CA GLY A 102 -3.31 -7.00 -8.11
C GLY A 102 -3.48 -7.58 -6.69
N SER A 103 -2.39 -7.73 -5.95
CA SER A 103 -2.39 -8.18 -4.55
C SER A 103 -2.50 -7.05 -3.52
N ASP A 104 -2.50 -5.79 -3.95
CA ASP A 104 -2.81 -4.66 -3.06
C ASP A 104 -4.33 -4.56 -2.85
N SER A 105 -4.79 -4.96 -1.66
CA SER A 105 -6.19 -4.89 -1.27
C SER A 105 -6.65 -3.50 -0.78
N SER A 106 -5.76 -2.51 -0.72
CA SER A 106 -6.10 -1.17 -0.22
C SER A 106 -5.37 -0.07 -1.00
N PRO A 107 -5.50 -0.04 -2.33
CA PRO A 107 -4.89 0.99 -3.16
C PRO A 107 -5.43 2.37 -2.79
N LEU A 108 -4.55 3.37 -2.88
CA LEU A 108 -4.87 4.76 -2.57
C LEU A 108 -5.53 5.43 -3.78
N ILE A 109 -6.64 6.13 -3.56
CA ILE A 109 -7.36 6.89 -4.60
C ILE A 109 -6.58 8.11 -5.06
N ALA A 110 -5.77 8.68 -4.17
CA ALA A 110 -4.95 9.85 -4.44
C ALA A 110 -3.50 9.60 -4.05
N ARG A 111 -2.61 10.50 -4.47
CA ARG A 111 -1.22 10.52 -4.03
C ARG A 111 -1.14 10.66 -2.50
N LEU A 112 -0.07 10.12 -1.90
CA LEU A 112 0.08 9.97 -0.46
C LEU A 112 0.01 11.32 0.28
N ALA A 113 0.46 12.40 -0.37
CA ALA A 113 0.38 13.76 0.17
C ALA A 113 -1.07 14.26 0.44
N SER A 114 -2.08 13.60 -0.12
CA SER A 114 -3.50 13.92 0.13
C SER A 114 -4.02 13.40 1.48
N TYR A 115 -3.22 12.60 2.18
CA TYR A 115 -3.59 11.96 3.44
C TYR A 115 -2.73 12.53 4.56
N LEU A 116 -3.38 13.04 5.60
CA LEU A 116 -2.68 13.52 6.80
C LEU A 116 -2.80 12.47 7.91
N PHE A 117 -1.71 11.79 8.21
CA PHE A 117 -1.68 10.79 9.27
C PHE A 117 -1.86 11.40 10.66
N ILE A 118 -2.80 10.85 11.41
CA ILE A 118 -3.09 11.24 12.78
C ILE A 118 -2.34 10.29 13.71
N TYR A 119 -1.09 10.63 14.02
CA TYR A 119 -0.34 9.91 15.04
C TYR A 119 -0.68 10.51 16.41
N ARG A 120 -1.32 9.73 17.30
CA ARG A 120 -1.47 10.14 18.71
C ARG A 120 -0.08 10.27 19.37
N LYS A 121 0.42 11.50 19.52
CA LYS A 121 1.41 11.96 20.51
C LYS A 121 0.91 13.36 20.91
N LEU A 122 0.59 13.77 22.14
CA LEU A 122 0.76 13.37 23.54
C LEU A 122 -0.47 13.92 24.33
N PRO A 123 -0.71 13.57 25.61
CA PRO A 123 -1.74 14.23 26.42
C PRO A 123 -1.50 15.75 26.45
N PHE A 124 -2.58 16.53 26.38
CA PHE A 124 -2.55 17.98 26.57
C PHE A 124 -1.84 18.33 27.90
N PRO A 125 -1.10 19.45 27.99
CA PRO A 125 -0.62 19.91 29.28
C PRO A 125 -1.84 20.15 30.18
N GLU A 126 -1.89 19.47 31.33
CA GLU A 126 -2.82 19.84 32.39
C GLU A 126 -2.48 21.27 32.79
N VAL A 127 -3.44 22.17 32.57
CA VAL A 127 -3.38 23.51 33.14
C VAL A 127 -3.68 23.31 34.62
N HIS A 128 -2.65 23.22 35.46
CA HIS A 128 -2.81 23.43 36.88
C HIS A 128 -3.15 24.91 37.08
N GLY A 129 -4.38 25.16 37.52
CA GLY A 129 -4.90 26.48 37.84
C GLY A 129 -4.30 27.08 39.10
#